data_AF-A0A0D7AAC9-F1
#
_entry.id   AF-A0A0D7AAC9-F1
#
_cell.length_a   1.000
_cell.length_b   1.000
_cell.length_c   1.000
_cell.angle_alpha   90.00
_cell.angle_beta   90.00
_cell.angle_gamma   90.00
#
_symmetry.space_group_name_H-M   'P 1'
#
loop_
_entity.id
_entity.type
_entity.pdbx_description
1 polymer ?
#
loop_
_entity_poly.entity_id
_entity_poly.type
_entity_poly.pdbx_seq_one_letter_code
_entity_poly.pdbx_strand_id
1 'polypeptide(L)'
;EIVQRINTALTETMGKPDVRMEYVHYHSQIVQGLSVVLEGWPLDKLEQPSWLGNSLPLLRKVRDALKEGTCHFRKIDKGEKDCLYCEWKEKVANGELVEPAARKEHVDKG
;
A
#
# COMPACT_ATOMS: atom_id res chain seq x y z
N GLU A 1 13.06 8.83 8.21
CA GLU A 1 11.97 9.33 9.07
C GLU A 1 10.56 8.96 8.58
N ILE A 2 10.06 9.45 7.43
CA ILE A 2 8.68 9.19 6.97
C ILE A 2 8.38 7.68 6.82
N VAL A 3 9.23 6.94 6.11
CA VAL A 3 9.08 5.49 5.91
C VAL A 3 9.05 4.74 7.24
N GLN A 4 9.91 5.13 8.19
CA GLN A 4 9.93 4.51 9.52
C GLN A 4 8.61 4.75 10.25
N ARG A 5 8.06 5.96 10.15
CA ARG A 5 6.79 6.32 10.80
C ARG A 5 5.60 5.55 10.25
N ILE A 6 5.57 5.30 8.94
CA ILE A 6 4.56 4.44 8.29
C ILE A 6 4.71 2.99 8.78
N ASN A 7 5.93 2.46 8.80
CA ASN A 7 6.17 1.12 9.33
C ASN A 7 5.75 1.00 10.79
N THR A 8 6.09 1.99 11.64
CA THR A 8 5.66 2.03 13.04
C THR A 8 4.13 2.04 13.15
N ALA A 9 3.42 2.89 12.40
CA ALA A 9 1.96 2.91 12.43
C ALA A 9 1.34 1.56 12.00
N LEU A 10 1.94 0.90 11.01
CA LEU A 10 1.51 -0.43 10.55
C LEU A 10 1.76 -1.51 11.61
N THR A 11 2.94 -1.54 12.21
CA THR A 11 3.28 -2.52 13.25
C THR A 11 2.49 -2.31 14.52
N GLU A 12 2.22 -1.07 14.92
CA GLU A 12 1.34 -0.71 16.04
C GLU A 12 -0.09 -1.17 15.78
N THR A 13 -0.61 -0.93 14.58
CA THR A 13 -1.95 -1.39 14.19
C THR A 13 -2.03 -2.91 14.25
N MET A 14 -1.05 -3.62 13.68
CA MET A 14 -1.09 -5.07 13.58
C MET A 14 -0.67 -5.79 14.88
N GLY A 15 0.11 -5.14 15.74
CA GLY A 15 0.74 -5.74 16.91
C GLY A 15 1.94 -6.64 16.58
N LYS A 16 2.52 -6.52 15.37
CA LYS A 16 3.64 -7.35 14.90
C LYS A 16 4.81 -6.48 14.47
N PRO A 17 6.01 -6.58 15.09
CA PRO A 17 7.14 -5.70 14.80
C PRO A 17 7.88 -6.02 13.50
N ASP A 18 7.66 -7.19 12.91
CA ASP A 18 8.37 -7.65 11.70
C ASP A 18 7.72 -7.18 10.40
N VAL A 19 6.57 -6.52 10.49
CA VAL A 19 5.78 -6.13 9.33
C VAL A 19 6.37 -4.85 8.72
N ARG A 20 6.62 -4.89 7.43
CA ARG A 20 7.10 -3.74 6.64
C ARG A 20 6.05 -3.35 5.62
N MET A 21 5.91 -2.04 5.41
CA MET A 21 5.00 -1.48 4.42
C MET A 21 5.51 -1.76 3.01
N GLU A 22 4.72 -2.47 2.22
CA GLU A 22 4.93 -2.74 0.80
C GLU A 22 4.01 -1.85 -0.02
N TYR A 23 4.60 -0.99 -0.86
CA TYR A 23 3.84 -0.07 -1.72
C TYR A 23 3.52 -0.72 -3.07
N VAL A 24 4.49 -1.46 -3.60
CA VAL A 24 4.37 -2.16 -4.89
C VAL A 24 3.29 -3.25 -4.78
N HIS A 25 3.43 -4.16 -3.81
CA HIS A 25 2.46 -5.22 -3.58
C HIS A 25 1.46 -4.87 -2.47
N TYR A 26 1.05 -3.61 -2.38
CA TYR A 26 0.19 -3.12 -1.31
C TYR A 26 -1.10 -3.93 -1.17
N HIS A 27 -1.83 -4.15 -2.28
CA HIS A 27 -3.09 -4.88 -2.21
C HIS A 27 -2.91 -6.33 -1.76
N SER A 28 -1.93 -7.05 -2.33
CA SER A 28 -1.70 -8.46 -2.00
C SER A 28 -1.07 -8.67 -0.62
N GLN A 29 -0.05 -7.89 -0.25
CA GLN A 29 0.66 -8.09 1.01
C GLN A 29 0.00 -7.37 2.18
N ILE A 30 -0.48 -6.13 2.00
CA ILE A 30 -1.04 -5.31 3.10
C ILE A 30 -2.54 -5.55 3.24
N VAL A 31 -3.31 -5.30 2.19
CA VAL A 31 -4.78 -5.45 2.25
C VAL A 31 -5.16 -6.92 2.41
N GLN A 32 -4.62 -7.80 1.58
CA GLN A 32 -4.94 -9.22 1.66
C GLN A 32 -4.13 -9.96 2.72
N GLY A 33 -2.81 -9.79 2.77
CA GLY A 33 -1.96 -10.50 3.72
C GLY A 33 -2.21 -10.10 5.17
N LEU A 34 -2.44 -8.80 5.44
CA LEU A 34 -2.59 -8.28 6.80
C LEU A 34 -4.04 -7.92 7.16
N SER A 35 -4.97 -7.87 6.19
CA SER A 35 -6.34 -7.38 6.40
C SER A 35 -6.35 -5.95 6.98
N VAL A 36 -5.49 -5.10 6.41
CA VAL A 36 -5.33 -3.71 6.79
C VAL A 36 -5.39 -2.84 5.55
N VAL A 37 -6.13 -1.73 5.62
CA VAL A 37 -6.18 -0.71 4.59
C VAL A 37 -5.60 0.60 5.12
N LEU A 38 -4.88 1.31 4.26
CA LEU A 38 -4.38 2.65 4.47
C LEU A 38 -5.46 3.64 3.99
N GLU A 39 -6.08 4.34 4.94
CA GLU A 39 -7.06 5.38 4.64
C GLU A 39 -6.40 6.76 4.67
N GLY A 40 -6.90 7.68 3.85
CA GLY A 40 -6.48 9.08 3.82
C GLY A 40 -5.06 9.33 3.29
N TRP A 41 -4.60 8.50 2.34
CA TRP A 41 -3.34 8.75 1.64
C TRP A 41 -3.44 10.04 0.79
N PRO A 42 -2.53 11.01 0.93
CA PRO A 42 -2.66 12.35 0.32
C PRO A 42 -2.20 12.43 -1.14
N LEU A 43 -1.75 11.32 -1.72
CA LEU A 43 -1.28 11.25 -3.11
C LEU A 43 -2.26 10.47 -3.96
N ASP A 44 -2.28 10.79 -5.26
CA ASP A 44 -3.10 10.08 -6.25
C ASP A 44 -2.70 8.60 -6.38
N LYS A 45 -1.41 8.31 -6.18
CA LYS A 45 -0.85 6.95 -6.22
C LYS A 45 -0.15 6.60 -4.92
N LEU A 46 -0.30 5.34 -4.52
CA LEU A 46 0.37 4.78 -3.36
C LEU A 46 1.80 4.40 -3.74
N GLU A 47 2.69 5.38 -3.66
CA GLU A 47 4.09 5.24 -4.04
C GLU A 47 5.02 5.33 -2.82
N GLN A 48 6.15 4.62 -2.91
CA GLN A 48 7.14 4.63 -1.84
C GLN A 48 7.81 6.01 -1.73
N PRO A 49 8.01 6.55 -0.52
CA PRO A 49 8.66 7.84 -0.33
C PRO A 49 10.06 7.94 -0.94
N SER A 50 10.80 6.82 -1.02
CA SER A 50 12.13 6.79 -1.65
C SER A 50 12.10 7.07 -3.15
N TRP A 51 11.00 6.72 -3.85
CA TRP A 51 10.81 6.99 -5.28
C TRP A 51 10.37 8.43 -5.54
N LEU A 52 9.70 9.04 -4.56
CA LEU A 52 9.36 10.47 -4.58
C LEU A 52 10.59 11.38 -4.43
N GLY A 53 11.82 10.87 -4.47
CA GLY A 53 13.08 11.54 -4.10
C GLY A 53 13.37 12.89 -4.76
N ASN A 54 12.66 13.26 -5.83
CA ASN A 54 12.77 14.58 -6.47
C ASN A 54 11.61 15.55 -6.17
N SER A 55 10.57 15.08 -5.45
CA SER A 55 9.35 15.82 -5.16
C SER A 55 9.20 16.09 -3.67
N LEU A 56 9.99 17.06 -3.18
CA LEU A 56 9.88 17.61 -1.83
C LEU A 56 8.44 17.97 -1.40
N PRO A 57 7.58 18.59 -2.26
CA PRO A 57 6.19 18.87 -1.88
C PRO A 57 5.36 17.61 -1.61
N LEU A 58 5.58 16.53 -2.37
CA LEU A 58 4.86 15.26 -2.17
C LEU A 58 5.27 14.59 -0.86
N LEU A 59 6.57 14.58 -0.57
CA LEU A 59 7.09 14.09 0.71
C LEU A 59 6.54 14.87 1.91
N ARG A 60 6.44 16.20 1.80
CA ARG A 60 5.82 17.03 2.84
C ARG A 60 4.34 16.69 3.03
N LYS A 61 3.57 16.50 1.95
CA LYS A 61 2.16 16.09 2.04
C LYS A 61 1.98 14.77 2.79
N VAL A 62 2.77 13.75 2.45
CA VAL A 62 2.72 12.44 3.14
C VAL A 62 3.06 12.59 4.62
N ARG A 63 4.10 13.37 4.94
CA ARG A 63 4.48 13.64 6.33
C ARG A 63 3.38 14.38 7.09
N ASP A 64 2.78 15.41 6.50
CA ASP A 64 1.70 16.17 7.14
C ASP A 64 0.49 15.29 7.37
N ALA A 65 0.07 14.50 6.37
CA ALA A 65 -1.07 13.59 6.51
C ALA A 65 -0.88 12.56 7.65
N LEU A 66 0.33 12.02 7.80
CA LEU A 66 0.68 11.14 8.92
C LEU A 66 0.71 11.87 10.27
N LYS A 67 1.08 13.16 10.28
CA LYS A 67 1.16 13.98 11.50
C LYS A 67 -0.22 14.45 11.95
N GLU A 68 -1.07 14.84 11.00
CA GLU A 68 -2.46 15.23 11.22
C GLU A 68 -3.36 14.03 11.54
N GLY A 69 -2.91 12.81 11.23
CA GLY A 69 -3.66 11.58 11.45
C GLY A 69 -4.70 11.31 10.36
N THR A 70 -4.71 12.10 9.29
CA THR A 70 -5.54 11.83 8.11
C THR A 70 -5.12 10.54 7.44
N CYS A 71 -3.81 10.25 7.42
CA CYS A 71 -3.26 9.00 6.92
C CYS A 71 -3.06 8.00 8.07
N HIS A 72 -3.87 6.94 8.10
CA HIS A 72 -3.77 5.90 9.12
C HIS A 72 -4.12 4.51 8.59
N PHE A 73 -3.60 3.49 9.27
CA PHE A 73 -3.91 2.11 8.97
C PHE A 73 -5.14 1.66 9.75
N ARG A 74 -6.10 1.08 9.06
CA ARG A 74 -7.32 0.54 9.63
C ARG A 74 -7.41 -0.95 9.34
N LYS A 75 -7.70 -1.74 10.37
CA LYS A 75 -8.05 -3.16 10.20
C LYS A 75 -9.43 -3.27 9.58
N ILE A 76 -9.52 -4.10 8.55
CA ILE A 76 -10.77 -4.42 7.85
C ILE A 76 -11.18 -5.85 8.18
N ASP A 77 -12.48 -6.11 8.17
CA ASP A 77 -12.99 -7.46 8.33
C ASP A 77 -12.80 -8.28 7.04
N LYS A 78 -12.94 -9.61 7.13
CA LYS A 78 -12.90 -10.50 5.99
C LYS A 78 -13.94 -10.13 4.92
N GLY A 79 -15.12 -9.67 5.30
CA GLY A 79 -16.14 -9.20 4.36
C GLY A 79 -15.68 -7.98 3.56
N GLU A 80 -15.16 -6.96 4.25
CA GLU A 80 -14.63 -5.75 3.59
C GLU A 80 -13.41 -6.06 2.72
N LYS A 81 -12.54 -6.96 3.18
CA LYS A 81 -11.39 -7.44 2.41
C LYS A 81 -11.81 -8.10 1.10
N ASP A 82 -12.84 -8.93 1.12
CA ASP A 82 -13.35 -9.60 -0.09
C ASP A 82 -13.95 -8.60 -1.08
N CYS A 83 -14.72 -7.62 -0.59
CA CYS A 83 -15.24 -6.52 -1.40
C CYS A 83 -14.11 -5.72 -2.06
N LEU A 84 -13.10 -5.30 -1.28
CA LEU A 84 -11.94 -4.57 -1.79
C LEU A 84 -11.10 -5.41 -2.77
N TYR A 85 -11.09 -6.73 -2.60
CA TYR A 85 -10.44 -7.63 -3.53
C TYR A 85 -11.22 -7.76 -4.83
N CYS A 86 -12.55 -7.89 -4.77
CA CYS A 86 -13.39 -7.90 -5.97
C CYS A 86 -13.23 -6.60 -6.76
N GLU A 87 -13.36 -5.45 -6.10
CA GLU A 87 -13.22 -4.14 -6.77
C GLU A 87 -11.83 -3.96 -7.40
N TRP A 88 -10.78 -4.35 -6.67
CA TRP A 88 -9.42 -4.29 -7.19
C TRP A 88 -9.22 -5.27 -8.36
N LYS A 89 -9.74 -6.49 -8.27
CA LYS A 89 -9.68 -7.48 -9.34
C LYS A 89 -10.40 -7.00 -10.59
N GLU A 90 -11.54 -6.32 -10.44
CA GLU A 90 -12.25 -5.69 -11.55
C GLU A 90 -11.43 -4.56 -12.19
N LYS A 91 -10.81 -3.69 -11.39
CA LYS A 91 -9.92 -2.63 -11.89
C LYS A 91 -8.68 -3.18 -12.61
N VAL A 92 -8.12 -4.28 -12.12
CA VAL A 92 -7.03 -5.00 -12.78
C VAL A 92 -7.52 -5.63 -14.09
N ALA A 93 -8.68 -6.28 -14.09
CA ALA A 93 -9.28 -6.86 -15.29
C ALA A 93 -9.63 -5.82 -16.35
N ASN A 94 -10.04 -4.61 -15.94
CA ASN A 94 -10.23 -3.46 -16.81
C ASN A 94 -8.92 -2.84 -17.33
N GLY A 95 -7.77 -3.22 -16.75
CA GLY A 95 -6.46 -2.68 -17.12
C GLY A 95 -6.18 -1.28 -16.57
N GLU A 96 -6.98 -0.77 -15.63
CA GLU A 96 -6.72 0.51 -14.95
C GLU A 96 -5.58 0.40 -13.93
N LEU A 97 -5.39 -0.80 -13.36
CA LEU A 97 -4.33 -1.11 -12.40
C LEU A 97 -3.38 -2.15 -13.00
N VAL A 98 -2.15 -1.74 -13.25
CA VAL A 98 -1.06 -2.67 -13.57
C VAL A 98 -0.63 -3.31 -12.25
N GLU A 99 -0.98 -4.57 -12.04
CA GLU A 99 -0.28 -5.37 -11.04
C GLU A 99 1.22 -5.27 -11.35
N PRO A 100 2.08 -4.93 -10.37
CA PRO A 100 3.51 -5.05 -10.58
C PRO A 100 3.76 -6.53 -10.83
N ALA A 101 3.98 -6.84 -12.11
CA ALA A 101 3.99 -8.18 -12.63
C ALA A 101 4.81 -9.06 -11.68
N ALA A 102 4.15 -10.02 -11.04
CA ALA A 102 4.84 -11.21 -10.59
C ALA A 102 5.68 -11.64 -11.79
N ARG A 103 7.00 -11.53 -11.65
CA ARG A 103 7.99 -11.64 -12.72
C ARG A 103 7.52 -12.67 -13.73
N LYS A 104 7.35 -12.25 -15.00
CA LYS A 104 7.21 -13.19 -16.12
C LYS A 104 8.38 -14.16 -15.99
N GLU A 105 8.13 -15.37 -15.52
CA GLU A 105 9.00 -16.49 -15.85
C GLU A 105 8.89 -16.60 -17.37
N HIS A 106 9.90 -16.05 -18.05
CA HIS A 106 10.07 -16.29 -19.45
C HIS A 106 10.36 -17.78 -19.56
N VAL A 107 9.32 -18.55 -19.87
CA VAL A 107 9.48 -19.92 -20.32
C VAL A 107 10.02 -19.82 -21.74
N ASP A 108 11.33 -19.58 -21.85
CA ASP A 108 12.06 -19.84 -23.09
C ASP A 108 12.00 -21.36 -23.30
N LYS A 109 11.02 -21.76 -24.11
CA LYS A 109 10.89 -23.08 -24.69
C LYS A 109 11.54 -22.99 -26.08
N GLY A 110 12.79 -23.44 -26.20
CA GLY A 110 13.54 -23.48 -27.45
C GLY A 110 14.89 -24.14 -27.29
#